data_AF-A0A950JFV1-F1
#
_entry.id   AF-A0A950JFV1-F1
#
_cell.length_a   1.000
_cell.length_b   1.000
_cell.length_c   1.000
_cell.angle_alpha   90.00
_cell.angle_beta   90.00
_cell.angle_gamma   90.00
#
_symmetry.space_group_name_H-M   'P 1'
#
loop_
_entity.id
_entity.type
_entity.pdbx_description
1 polymer ?
#
loop_
_entity_poly.entity_id
_entity_poly.type
_entity_poly.pdbx_seq_one_letter_code
_entity_poly.pdbx_strand_id
1 'polypeptide(L)'
;MSGVELKANDVLKGSDLATAPAVKGRSVFSSLRFLPVLLTVAAVCAAAALGWQAWRYYMGTPWTRDGTVRAYVVKVAPQVAGEIVQLPIVDNQFVRKGDLLMLIDPRNYSITVRQAQAAVEQARAVAENANAEMIRREKLNDIAVTMEERQTYISQAATAEASYQSALANLEQARVNFKRTQVRSPVNGYITNLTAQLGDYANVGDLQLSIVNSDSYWVDAYFEETELSRIREGDAATVKLMGYTPLLRGRVQGLARGIDVPNAAPDASGLASVNPIFTFVRLAQRVPVRIRIDEVPEDINLVAGMTATVQIEPFKAPPIPGSKPSSGPLSQAEVQPASFQTLTDAAKPTAMTPAAPAQPANPPATHQATAQEVSPPIQQMVPSQSPAPASAANQLSVSAAPSPQATAAADAAAADIKTLEQQIAANPPAGAATSPTTMPPSEYLGQNYDLFGNATPAKPRSPDTIRRRARSRWRHLPPRAPSP
;
A
#
# COMPACT_ATOMS: atom_id res chain seq x y z
N MET A 1 -30.20 81.00 72.67
CA MET A 1 -30.89 81.70 73.77
C MET A 1 -32.21 82.23 73.25
N SER A 2 -33.26 82.19 74.11
CA SER A 2 -34.69 82.54 73.89
C SER A 2 -35.41 81.71 72.81
N GLY A 3 -36.39 80.86 73.11
CA GLY A 3 -37.61 81.09 73.93
C GLY A 3 -38.78 81.07 72.94
N VAL A 4 -39.62 80.02 72.89
CA VAL A 4 -40.95 79.92 73.53
C VAL A 4 -41.78 81.18 73.20
N GLU A 5 -42.94 81.09 72.54
CA GLU A 5 -44.21 80.73 73.18
C GLU A 5 -45.37 80.60 72.18
N LEU A 6 -46.44 79.99 72.67
CA LEU A 6 -47.63 79.48 72.00
C LEU A 6 -48.65 80.58 71.68
N LYS A 7 -49.60 80.27 70.78
CA LYS A 7 -50.98 80.72 70.96
C LYS A 7 -51.97 79.67 70.46
N ALA A 8 -52.77 79.19 71.40
CA ALA A 8 -53.91 78.32 71.22
C ALA A 8 -55.11 79.08 70.67
N ASN A 9 -56.04 78.35 70.04
CA ASN A 9 -57.50 78.49 70.11
C ASN A 9 -58.05 77.14 69.59
N ASP A 10 -58.63 76.29 70.44
CA ASP A 10 -60.06 76.26 70.81
C ASP A 10 -60.96 76.09 69.56
N VAL A 11 -61.94 75.18 69.44
CA VAL A 11 -62.66 74.37 70.42
C VAL A 11 -63.67 73.46 69.67
N LEU A 12 -63.81 72.22 70.15
CA LEU A 12 -64.98 71.32 70.21
C LEU A 12 -65.75 70.74 68.98
N LYS A 13 -65.94 69.41 69.11
CA LYS A 13 -67.13 68.55 68.87
C LYS A 13 -67.62 68.42 67.41
N GLY A 14 -67.79 67.25 66.81
CA GLY A 14 -68.03 65.90 67.33
C GLY A 14 -69.41 65.42 66.86
N SER A 15 -69.46 64.46 65.93
CA SER A 15 -70.61 63.56 65.72
C SER A 15 -70.24 62.45 64.73
N ASP A 16 -70.23 61.22 65.22
CA ASP A 16 -70.17 59.96 64.47
C ASP A 16 -71.33 59.81 63.48
N LEU A 17 -71.12 59.06 62.38
CA LEU A 17 -71.91 57.89 61.97
C LEU A 17 -71.35 57.27 60.66
N ALA A 18 -71.39 55.95 60.62
CA ALA A 18 -70.65 55.04 59.75
C ALA A 18 -71.10 54.96 58.27
N THR A 19 -70.23 54.45 57.38
CA THR A 19 -70.40 53.22 56.53
C THR A 19 -69.33 53.12 55.42
N ALA A 20 -68.75 51.93 55.24
CA ALA A 20 -67.66 51.53 54.33
C ALA A 20 -68.10 51.29 52.86
N PRO A 21 -67.27 50.74 51.93
CA PRO A 21 -65.81 50.83 51.72
C PRO A 21 -65.42 51.31 50.29
N ALA A 22 -64.12 51.53 50.12
CA ALA A 22 -63.42 52.01 48.93
C ALA A 22 -63.62 51.18 47.64
N VAL A 23 -63.94 51.86 46.54
CA VAL A 23 -63.79 51.35 45.17
C VAL A 23 -62.38 51.63 44.67
N LYS A 24 -61.55 50.59 44.63
CA LYS A 24 -60.19 50.63 44.08
C LYS A 24 -60.26 50.63 42.55
N GLY A 25 -60.21 51.81 41.94
CA GLY A 25 -60.00 51.96 40.51
C GLY A 25 -58.68 51.29 40.11
N ARG A 26 -58.75 50.16 39.42
CA ARG A 26 -57.59 49.51 38.79
C ARG A 26 -57.09 50.42 37.66
N SER A 27 -56.02 51.17 37.92
CA SER A 27 -55.31 51.91 36.88
C SER A 27 -54.66 50.94 35.89
N VAL A 28 -55.13 50.92 34.65
CA VAL A 28 -54.67 50.01 33.58
C VAL A 28 -53.37 50.50 32.90
N PHE A 29 -52.59 51.40 33.54
CA PHE A 29 -51.45 52.07 32.92
C PHE A 29 -50.08 51.84 33.60
N SER A 30 -49.88 50.76 34.38
CA SER A 30 -48.54 50.39 34.87
C SER A 30 -47.76 49.42 33.97
N SER A 31 -48.39 48.89 32.91
CA SER A 31 -47.80 47.88 32.02
C SER A 31 -46.77 48.42 31.02
N LEU A 32 -46.65 49.74 30.83
CA LEU A 32 -45.65 50.35 29.92
C LEU A 32 -44.26 50.49 30.54
N ARG A 33 -44.11 50.43 31.87
CA ARG A 33 -42.79 50.52 32.55
C ARG A 33 -42.00 49.21 32.50
N PHE A 34 -42.66 48.09 32.23
CA PHE A 34 -42.02 46.78 32.09
C PHE A 34 -41.62 46.47 30.64
N LEU A 35 -42.13 47.23 29.66
CA LEU A 35 -41.81 47.05 28.23
C LEU A 35 -40.30 47.13 27.94
N PRO A 36 -39.53 48.14 28.43
CA PRO A 36 -38.09 48.18 28.18
C PRO A 36 -37.32 47.05 28.90
N VAL A 37 -37.78 46.61 30.07
CA VAL A 37 -37.18 45.49 30.81
C VAL A 37 -37.43 44.16 30.09
N LEU A 38 -38.62 43.98 29.53
CA LEU A 38 -38.96 42.79 28.75
C LEU A 38 -38.15 42.75 27.45
N LEU A 39 -37.91 43.91 26.83
CA LEU A 39 -37.07 44.05 25.63
C LEU A 39 -35.59 43.75 25.91
N THR A 40 -35.04 44.21 27.04
CA THR A 40 -33.65 43.87 27.42
C THR A 40 -33.50 42.40 27.79
N VAL A 41 -34.46 41.81 28.52
CA VAL A 41 -34.46 40.38 28.81
C VAL A 41 -34.58 39.55 27.52
N ALA A 42 -35.46 39.93 26.59
CA ALA A 42 -35.58 39.28 25.30
C ALA A 42 -34.27 39.37 24.49
N ALA A 43 -33.61 40.53 24.49
CA ALA A 43 -32.30 40.70 23.84
C ALA A 43 -31.20 39.83 24.47
N VAL A 44 -31.16 39.74 25.81
CA VAL A 44 -30.21 38.87 26.52
C VAL A 44 -30.50 37.39 26.23
N CYS A 45 -31.76 36.97 26.24
CA CYS A 45 -32.15 35.60 25.86
C CYS A 45 -31.79 35.29 24.41
N ALA A 46 -31.98 36.22 23.48
CA ALA A 46 -31.59 36.06 22.09
C ALA A 46 -30.06 35.95 21.94
N ALA A 47 -29.29 36.80 22.64
CA ALA A 47 -27.84 36.72 22.65
C ALA A 47 -27.33 35.40 23.25
N ALA A 48 -27.93 34.93 24.36
CA ALA A 48 -27.62 33.64 24.97
C ALA A 48 -27.98 32.47 24.04
N ALA A 49 -29.10 32.55 23.32
CA ALA A 49 -29.51 31.54 22.35
C ALA A 49 -28.55 31.48 21.15
N LEU A 50 -28.14 32.63 20.60
CA LEU A 50 -27.13 32.70 19.53
C LEU A 50 -25.77 32.20 19.99
N GLY A 51 -25.35 32.55 21.21
CA GLY A 51 -24.12 32.06 21.82
C GLY A 51 -24.16 30.54 22.02
N TRP A 52 -25.27 29.99 22.50
CA TRP A 52 -25.45 28.55 22.66
C TRP A 52 -25.48 27.83 21.30
N GLN A 53 -26.14 28.41 20.30
CA GLN A 53 -26.18 27.86 18.95
C GLN A 53 -24.79 27.85 18.29
N ALA A 54 -24.04 28.94 18.41
CA ALA A 54 -22.67 29.03 17.92
C ALA A 54 -21.76 28.03 18.65
N TRP A 55 -21.91 27.89 19.97
CA TRP A 55 -21.19 26.88 20.76
C TRP A 55 -21.50 25.46 20.29
N ARG A 56 -22.79 25.13 20.10
CA ARG A 56 -23.17 23.81 19.58
C ARG A 56 -22.61 23.55 18.19
N TYR A 57 -22.54 24.58 17.33
CA TYR A 57 -21.99 24.43 15.99
C TYR A 57 -20.47 24.21 16.05
N TYR A 58 -19.73 25.06 16.76
CA TYR A 58 -18.26 24.99 16.84
C TYR A 58 -17.75 23.75 17.58
N MET A 59 -18.43 23.32 18.63
CA MET A 59 -18.07 22.14 19.41
C MET A 59 -18.74 20.85 18.89
N GLY A 60 -19.65 20.97 17.91
CA GLY A 60 -20.44 19.87 17.39
C GLY A 60 -19.86 19.20 16.15
N THR A 61 -19.05 19.90 15.35
CA THR A 61 -18.40 19.33 14.15
C THR A 61 -16.98 18.87 14.47
N PRO A 62 -16.70 17.55 14.46
CA PRO A 62 -15.35 17.05 14.62
C PRO A 62 -14.47 17.58 13.48
N TRP A 63 -13.34 18.19 13.83
CA TRP A 63 -12.33 18.60 12.86
C TRP A 63 -10.94 18.28 13.39
N THR A 64 -9.99 18.09 12.48
CA THR A 64 -8.58 17.90 12.80
C THR A 64 -7.72 18.60 11.76
N ARG A 65 -6.62 19.22 12.19
CA ARG A 65 -5.56 19.72 11.29
C ARG A 65 -4.56 18.64 10.90
N ASP A 66 -4.60 17.51 11.59
CA ASP A 66 -3.69 16.40 11.41
C ASP A 66 -4.31 15.39 10.44
N GLY A 67 -4.30 15.75 9.16
CA GLY A 67 -4.67 14.86 8.06
C GLY A 67 -3.49 14.68 7.13
N THR A 68 -3.33 13.47 6.61
CA THR A 68 -2.28 13.14 5.64
C THR A 68 -2.87 12.40 4.45
N VAL A 69 -2.58 12.88 3.24
CA VAL A 69 -2.92 12.19 1.99
C VAL A 69 -2.06 10.94 1.86
N ARG A 70 -2.69 9.82 1.53
CA ARG A 70 -2.05 8.52 1.32
C ARG A 70 -2.50 7.94 -0.01
N ALA A 71 -1.70 7.03 -0.55
CA ALA A 71 -2.03 6.25 -1.72
C ALA A 71 -1.42 4.85 -1.60
N TYR A 72 -1.94 3.88 -2.36
CA TYR A 72 -1.29 2.59 -2.46
C TYR A 72 -0.02 2.73 -3.28
N VAL A 73 1.08 2.22 -2.72
CA VAL A 73 2.38 2.14 -3.41
C VAL A 73 2.61 0.69 -3.81
N VAL A 74 2.69 0.45 -5.12
CA VAL A 74 2.97 -0.86 -5.68
C VAL A 74 4.46 -0.99 -5.92
N LYS A 75 5.07 -1.97 -5.27
CA LYS A 75 6.48 -2.32 -5.44
C LYS A 75 6.62 -3.24 -6.64
N VAL A 76 7.42 -2.85 -7.64
CA VAL A 76 7.62 -3.65 -8.85
C VAL A 76 8.99 -4.31 -8.79
N ALA A 77 8.98 -5.63 -8.81
CA ALA A 77 10.16 -6.48 -8.80
C ALA A 77 10.12 -7.45 -10.00
N PRO A 78 11.28 -7.77 -10.60
CA PRO A 78 11.42 -8.81 -11.61
C PRO A 78 10.96 -10.17 -11.08
N GLN A 79 10.28 -10.94 -11.94
CA GLN A 79 9.88 -12.33 -11.65
C GLN A 79 10.80 -13.36 -12.30
N VAL A 80 11.66 -12.92 -13.22
CA VAL A 80 12.68 -13.71 -13.89
C VAL A 80 13.99 -12.92 -13.85
N ALA A 81 15.13 -13.62 -13.85
CA ALA A 81 16.44 -12.98 -13.80
C ALA A 81 16.99 -12.72 -15.21
N GLY A 82 17.79 -11.67 -15.35
CA GLY A 82 18.51 -11.38 -16.59
C GLY A 82 18.93 -9.91 -16.69
N GLU A 83 19.64 -9.58 -17.76
CA GLU A 83 20.07 -8.21 -18.04
C GLU A 83 18.91 -7.34 -18.54
N ILE A 84 18.85 -6.08 -18.11
CA ILE A 84 17.86 -5.09 -18.58
C ILE A 84 18.33 -4.52 -19.91
N VAL A 85 17.65 -4.88 -21.00
CA VAL A 85 17.98 -4.47 -22.38
C VAL A 85 17.22 -3.22 -22.81
N GLN A 86 16.09 -2.92 -22.16
CA GLN A 86 15.31 -1.71 -22.45
C GLN A 86 14.66 -1.17 -21.17
N LEU A 87 14.73 0.15 -21.00
CA LEU A 87 14.10 0.88 -19.89
C LEU A 87 13.37 2.12 -20.44
N PRO A 88 12.16 1.98 -21.02
CA PRO A 88 11.43 3.07 -21.68
C PRO A 88 10.69 3.98 -20.69
N ILE A 89 11.23 4.19 -19.48
CA ILE A 89 10.61 4.97 -18.41
C ILE A 89 11.61 5.90 -17.74
N VAL A 90 11.10 6.97 -17.14
CA VAL A 90 11.86 7.91 -16.33
C VAL A 90 11.20 8.07 -14.96
N ASP A 91 11.98 8.44 -13.95
CA ASP A 91 11.44 8.72 -12.61
C ASP A 91 10.43 9.88 -12.64
N ASN A 92 9.39 9.80 -11.78
CA ASN A 92 8.27 10.74 -11.72
C ASN A 92 7.37 10.82 -12.98
N GLN A 93 7.55 9.92 -13.95
CA GLN A 93 6.67 9.80 -15.11
C GLN A 93 5.33 9.13 -14.74
N PHE A 94 4.23 9.58 -15.36
CA PHE A 94 2.95 8.89 -15.31
C PHE A 94 2.93 7.69 -16.27
N VAL A 95 2.52 6.53 -15.76
CA VAL A 95 2.33 5.29 -16.51
C VAL A 95 0.92 4.75 -16.34
N ARG A 96 0.42 4.11 -17.39
CA ARG A 96 -0.86 3.40 -17.37
C ARG A 96 -0.64 1.92 -17.08
N LYS A 97 -1.70 1.28 -16.59
CA LYS A 97 -1.73 -0.17 -16.42
C LYS A 97 -1.45 -0.85 -17.77
N GLY A 98 -0.46 -1.74 -17.77
CA GLY A 98 -0.02 -2.50 -18.95
C GLY A 98 1.17 -1.89 -19.69
N ASP A 99 1.57 -0.65 -19.39
CA ASP A 99 2.74 -0.01 -20.01
C ASP A 99 4.01 -0.81 -19.68
N LEU A 100 4.92 -0.91 -20.66
CA LEU A 100 6.20 -1.57 -20.49
C LEU A 100 7.10 -0.71 -19.62
N LEU A 101 7.54 -1.25 -18.49
CA LEU A 101 8.44 -0.57 -17.55
C LEU A 101 9.89 -0.91 -17.85
N MET A 102 10.20 -2.20 -18.03
CA MET A 102 11.52 -2.67 -18.41
C MET A 102 11.43 -3.98 -19.17
N LEU A 103 12.40 -4.21 -20.05
CA LEU A 103 12.57 -5.44 -20.80
C LEU A 103 13.85 -6.14 -20.34
N ILE A 104 13.68 -7.33 -19.80
CA ILE A 104 14.77 -8.26 -19.50
C ILE A 104 15.09 -9.04 -20.78
N ASP A 105 16.37 -9.33 -21.04
CA ASP A 105 16.80 -10.02 -22.25
C ASP A 105 15.97 -11.29 -22.54
N PRO A 106 15.14 -11.27 -23.60
CA PRO A 106 14.23 -12.37 -23.89
C PRO A 106 14.87 -13.51 -24.68
N ARG A 107 16.12 -13.37 -25.16
CA ARG A 107 16.74 -14.30 -26.12
C ARG A 107 16.78 -15.73 -25.58
N ASN A 108 17.32 -15.92 -24.38
CA ASN A 108 17.40 -17.24 -23.74
C ASN A 108 16.00 -17.84 -23.51
N TYR A 109 15.05 -17.03 -23.05
CA TYR A 109 13.68 -17.46 -22.82
C TYR A 109 12.96 -17.86 -24.11
N SER A 110 13.20 -17.15 -25.22
CA SER A 110 12.62 -17.50 -26.53
C SER A 110 13.15 -18.84 -27.06
N ILE A 111 14.43 -19.14 -26.80
CA ILE A 111 15.04 -20.43 -27.16
C ILE A 111 14.42 -21.55 -26.32
N THR A 112 14.26 -21.36 -25.01
CA THR A 112 13.62 -22.33 -24.12
C THR A 112 12.18 -22.63 -24.55
N VAL A 113 11.42 -21.62 -24.98
CA VAL A 113 10.06 -21.82 -25.51
C VAL A 113 10.08 -22.69 -26.77
N ARG A 114 11.00 -22.43 -27.70
CA ARG A 114 11.14 -23.25 -28.93
C ARG A 114 11.56 -24.70 -28.62
N GLN A 115 12.48 -24.89 -27.67
CA GLN A 115 12.89 -26.23 -27.24
C GLN A 115 11.72 -26.99 -26.59
N ALA A 116 10.96 -26.35 -25.71
CA ALA A 116 9.79 -26.96 -25.10
C ALA A 116 8.70 -27.28 -26.12
N GLN A 117 8.52 -26.43 -27.14
CA GLN A 117 7.59 -26.67 -28.24
C GLN A 117 7.98 -27.91 -29.05
N ALA A 118 9.27 -28.05 -29.41
CA ALA A 118 9.78 -29.25 -30.08
C ALA A 118 9.60 -30.53 -29.23
N ALA A 119 9.81 -30.43 -27.91
CA ALA A 119 9.57 -31.54 -27.00
C ALA A 119 8.09 -31.97 -26.93
N VAL A 120 7.16 -30.99 -26.98
CA VAL A 120 5.72 -31.26 -27.08
C VAL A 120 5.39 -31.99 -28.38
N GLU A 121 5.94 -31.54 -29.51
CA GLU A 121 5.70 -32.18 -30.81
C GLU A 121 6.24 -33.61 -30.84
N GLN A 122 7.42 -33.85 -30.28
CA GLN A 122 7.98 -35.19 -30.14
C GLN A 122 7.10 -36.08 -29.25
N ALA A 123 6.72 -35.60 -28.07
CA ALA A 123 5.90 -36.36 -27.13
C ALA A 123 4.50 -36.65 -27.70
N ARG A 124 3.93 -35.70 -28.45
CA ARG A 124 2.68 -35.86 -29.17
C ARG A 124 2.76 -36.98 -30.20
N ALA A 125 3.80 -37.00 -31.03
CA ALA A 125 3.99 -38.05 -32.02
C ALA A 125 4.13 -39.44 -31.37
N VAL A 126 4.81 -39.53 -30.23
CA VAL A 126 4.93 -40.78 -29.45
C VAL A 126 3.57 -41.22 -28.89
N ALA A 127 2.79 -40.29 -28.31
CA ALA A 127 1.45 -40.57 -27.79
C ALA A 127 0.47 -41.00 -28.89
N GLU A 128 0.46 -40.31 -30.03
CA GLU A 128 -0.37 -40.65 -31.18
C GLU A 128 -0.03 -42.06 -31.72
N ASN A 129 1.26 -42.39 -31.81
CA ASN A 129 1.71 -43.72 -32.23
C ASN A 129 1.31 -44.82 -31.22
N ALA A 130 1.49 -44.57 -29.92
CA ALA A 130 1.12 -45.54 -28.87
C ALA A 130 -0.41 -45.76 -28.83
N ASN A 131 -1.20 -44.71 -28.99
CA ASN A 131 -2.65 -44.79 -29.06
C ASN A 131 -3.12 -45.52 -30.32
N ALA A 132 -2.50 -45.24 -31.48
CA ALA A 132 -2.81 -45.96 -32.71
C ALA A 132 -2.50 -47.46 -32.60
N GLU A 133 -1.40 -47.83 -31.92
CA GLU A 133 -1.06 -49.22 -31.66
C GLU A 133 -2.06 -49.89 -30.71
N MET A 134 -2.44 -49.22 -29.62
CA MET A 134 -3.48 -49.70 -28.71
C MET A 134 -4.80 -49.98 -29.46
N ILE A 135 -5.29 -49.03 -30.25
CA ILE A 135 -6.52 -49.18 -31.05
C ILE A 135 -6.40 -50.31 -32.08
N ARG A 136 -5.22 -50.48 -32.69
CA ARG A 136 -4.96 -51.57 -33.65
C ARG A 136 -5.07 -52.93 -32.95
N ARG A 137 -4.53 -53.05 -31.74
CA ARG A 137 -4.54 -54.30 -30.95
C ARG A 137 -5.91 -54.60 -30.37
N GLU A 138 -6.69 -53.60 -29.98
CA GLU A 138 -8.08 -53.78 -29.52
C GLU A 138 -9.02 -54.30 -30.62
N LYS A 139 -8.76 -53.97 -31.89
CA LYS A 139 -9.57 -54.44 -33.02
C LYS A 139 -9.29 -55.89 -33.44
N LEU A 140 -8.19 -56.49 -32.97
CA LEU A 140 -7.89 -57.90 -33.25
C LEU A 140 -8.70 -58.78 -32.30
N ASN A 141 -9.41 -59.78 -32.84
CA ASN A 141 -10.27 -60.68 -32.06
C ASN A 141 -9.51 -61.38 -30.92
N ASP A 142 -10.23 -61.69 -29.83
CA ASP A 142 -9.75 -62.26 -28.54
C ASP A 142 -8.88 -63.53 -28.64
N ILE A 143 -8.81 -64.17 -29.80
CA ILE A 143 -7.97 -65.36 -30.06
C ILE A 143 -6.52 -64.97 -30.39
N ALA A 144 -6.26 -63.72 -30.81
CA ALA A 144 -4.96 -63.29 -31.35
C ALA A 144 -4.10 -62.45 -30.39
N VAL A 145 -4.64 -61.94 -29.28
CA VAL A 145 -3.91 -61.07 -28.31
C VAL A 145 -4.27 -61.50 -26.89
N THR A 146 -3.27 -61.70 -26.02
CA THR A 146 -3.51 -62.07 -24.63
C THR A 146 -3.97 -60.86 -23.80
N MET A 147 -4.62 -61.11 -22.65
CA MET A 147 -5.10 -60.03 -21.77
C MET A 147 -3.94 -59.20 -21.20
N GLU A 148 -2.81 -59.84 -20.91
CA GLU A 148 -1.59 -59.20 -20.42
C GLU A 148 -0.98 -58.26 -21.48
N GLU A 149 -0.98 -58.70 -22.73
CA GLU A 149 -0.49 -57.89 -23.84
C GLU A 149 -1.38 -56.67 -24.07
N ARG A 150 -2.71 -56.82 -24.04
CA ARG A 150 -3.65 -55.70 -24.09
C ARG A 150 -3.40 -54.69 -22.98
N GLN A 151 -3.25 -55.16 -21.73
CA GLN A 151 -2.98 -54.30 -20.58
C GLN A 151 -1.65 -53.54 -20.72
N THR A 152 -0.64 -54.16 -21.35
CA THR A 152 0.65 -53.52 -21.61
C THR A 152 0.49 -52.35 -22.59
N TYR A 153 -0.23 -52.52 -23.69
CA TYR A 153 -0.47 -51.44 -24.65
C TYR A 153 -1.34 -50.31 -24.08
N ILE A 154 -2.36 -50.63 -23.28
CA ILE A 154 -3.16 -49.62 -22.57
C ILE A 154 -2.25 -48.80 -21.64
N SER A 155 -1.39 -49.48 -20.88
CA SER A 155 -0.45 -48.81 -19.97
C SER A 155 0.60 -47.99 -20.73
N GLN A 156 1.04 -48.47 -21.90
CA GLN A 156 1.97 -47.74 -22.77
C GLN A 156 1.33 -46.49 -23.37
N ALA A 157 0.09 -46.57 -23.85
CA ALA A 157 -0.65 -45.41 -24.33
C ALA A 157 -0.87 -44.38 -23.20
N ALA A 158 -1.25 -44.84 -22.00
CA ALA A 158 -1.44 -43.98 -20.84
C ALA A 158 -0.14 -43.27 -20.40
N THR A 159 1.00 -43.98 -20.43
CA THR A 159 2.32 -43.38 -20.08
C THR A 159 2.82 -42.40 -21.14
N ALA A 160 2.57 -42.69 -22.42
CA ALA A 160 2.88 -41.77 -23.52
C ALA A 160 2.02 -40.50 -23.45
N GLU A 161 0.73 -40.64 -23.16
CA GLU A 161 -0.17 -39.50 -22.94
C GLU A 161 0.26 -38.66 -21.74
N ALA A 162 0.60 -39.29 -20.61
CA ALA A 162 1.13 -38.59 -19.43
C ALA A 162 2.42 -37.81 -19.74
N SER A 163 3.29 -38.39 -20.58
CA SER A 163 4.53 -37.73 -21.03
C SER A 163 4.24 -36.53 -21.92
N TYR A 164 3.25 -36.63 -22.80
CA TYR A 164 2.76 -35.51 -23.62
C TYR A 164 2.19 -34.38 -22.75
N GLN A 165 1.36 -34.70 -21.75
CA GLN A 165 0.82 -33.70 -20.81
C GLN A 165 1.92 -33.02 -19.99
N SER A 166 2.96 -33.76 -19.58
CA SER A 166 4.13 -33.17 -18.91
C SER A 166 4.89 -32.20 -19.82
N ALA A 167 5.09 -32.55 -21.09
CA ALA A 167 5.71 -31.66 -22.07
C ALA A 167 4.88 -30.38 -22.29
N LEU A 168 3.55 -30.49 -22.35
CA LEU A 168 2.64 -29.33 -22.46
C LEU A 168 2.78 -28.38 -21.26
N ALA A 169 2.82 -28.91 -20.04
CA ALA A 169 3.02 -28.11 -18.83
C ALA A 169 4.38 -27.38 -18.84
N ASN A 170 5.44 -28.05 -19.30
CA ASN A 170 6.76 -27.45 -19.43
C ASN A 170 6.78 -26.31 -20.47
N LEU A 171 6.08 -26.48 -21.59
CA LEU A 171 5.90 -25.42 -22.59
C LEU A 171 5.15 -24.22 -22.03
N GLU A 172 4.08 -24.44 -21.25
CA GLU A 172 3.34 -23.36 -20.61
C GLU A 172 4.23 -22.58 -19.63
N GLN A 173 5.01 -23.29 -18.81
CA GLN A 173 5.97 -22.67 -17.89
C GLN A 173 7.01 -21.81 -18.64
N ALA A 174 7.57 -22.32 -19.73
CA ALA A 174 8.51 -21.57 -20.56
C ALA A 174 7.87 -20.31 -21.15
N ARG A 175 6.62 -20.40 -21.62
CA ARG A 175 5.86 -19.25 -22.16
C ARG A 175 5.57 -18.20 -21.09
N VAL A 176 5.24 -18.61 -19.87
CA VAL A 176 5.02 -17.69 -18.73
C VAL A 176 6.33 -16.98 -18.39
N ASN A 177 7.45 -17.70 -18.32
CA ASN A 177 8.76 -17.10 -18.06
C ASN A 177 9.16 -16.12 -19.17
N PHE A 178 8.90 -16.44 -20.43
CA PHE A 178 9.10 -15.51 -21.54
C PHE A 178 8.24 -14.24 -21.40
N LYS A 179 6.95 -14.37 -21.06
CA LYS A 179 6.09 -13.20 -20.81
C LYS A 179 6.58 -12.34 -19.64
N ARG A 180 7.14 -12.96 -18.59
CA ARG A 180 7.70 -12.29 -17.41
C ARG A 180 8.98 -11.50 -17.70
N THR A 181 9.62 -11.69 -18.86
CA THR A 181 10.73 -10.82 -19.29
C THR A 181 10.29 -9.38 -19.53
N GLN A 182 9.02 -9.19 -19.90
CA GLN A 182 8.40 -7.88 -20.06
C GLN A 182 7.74 -7.48 -18.75
N VAL A 183 8.42 -6.64 -17.97
CA VAL A 183 7.86 -6.12 -16.72
C VAL A 183 6.94 -4.95 -17.08
N ARG A 184 5.66 -5.10 -16.77
CA ARG A 184 4.61 -4.12 -17.09
C ARG A 184 4.00 -3.52 -15.83
N SER A 185 3.44 -2.32 -15.95
CA SER A 185 2.76 -1.67 -14.84
C SER A 185 1.45 -2.39 -14.47
N PRO A 186 1.23 -2.77 -13.20
CA PRO A 186 -0.03 -3.38 -12.77
C PRO A 186 -1.15 -2.35 -12.54
N VAL A 187 -0.82 -1.06 -12.38
CA VAL A 187 -1.74 0.03 -12.01
C VAL A 187 -1.45 1.30 -12.81
N ASN A 188 -2.39 2.25 -12.81
CA ASN A 188 -2.13 3.60 -13.28
C ASN A 188 -1.46 4.39 -12.15
N GLY A 189 -0.43 5.18 -12.46
CA GLY A 189 0.27 5.88 -11.41
C GLY A 189 1.57 6.56 -11.83
N TYR A 190 2.23 7.14 -10.83
CA TYR A 190 3.52 7.80 -11.01
C TYR A 190 4.65 6.89 -10.52
N ILE A 191 5.71 6.79 -11.32
CA ILE A 191 6.93 6.07 -10.94
C ILE A 191 7.68 6.88 -9.87
N THR A 192 8.17 6.20 -8.84
CA THR A 192 9.02 6.77 -7.80
C THR A 192 10.11 5.78 -7.42
N ASN A 193 11.28 6.29 -7.04
CA ASN A 193 12.44 5.50 -6.62
C ASN A 193 12.87 4.48 -7.69
N LEU A 194 12.99 4.92 -8.94
CA LEU A 194 13.58 4.11 -10.01
C LEU A 194 15.07 3.90 -9.74
N THR A 195 15.46 2.68 -9.37
CA THR A 195 16.86 2.31 -9.13
C THR A 195 17.48 1.55 -10.30
N ALA A 196 16.65 0.90 -11.13
CA ALA A 196 17.12 0.17 -12.31
C ALA A 196 17.77 1.10 -13.35
N GLN A 197 18.89 0.66 -13.91
CA GLN A 197 19.52 1.28 -15.07
C GLN A 197 19.59 0.31 -16.26
N LEU A 198 19.78 0.86 -17.45
CA LEU A 198 19.99 0.08 -18.66
C LEU A 198 21.32 -0.69 -18.56
N GLY A 199 21.30 -2.00 -18.81
CA GLY A 199 22.46 -2.89 -18.66
C GLY A 199 22.63 -3.49 -17.26
N ASP A 200 21.82 -3.09 -16.28
CA ASP A 200 21.85 -3.73 -14.96
C ASP A 200 21.34 -5.17 -15.03
N TYR A 201 21.87 -6.01 -14.14
CA TYR A 201 21.37 -7.38 -13.97
C TYR A 201 20.24 -7.42 -12.93
N ALA A 202 19.04 -7.75 -13.40
CA ALA A 202 17.85 -7.88 -12.59
C ALA A 202 17.78 -9.26 -11.93
N ASN A 203 17.71 -9.33 -10.59
CA ASN A 203 17.40 -10.56 -9.86
C ASN A 203 15.92 -10.63 -9.48
N VAL A 204 15.45 -11.86 -9.24
CA VAL A 204 14.06 -12.12 -8.85
C VAL A 204 13.81 -11.59 -7.45
N GLY A 205 12.77 -10.77 -7.29
CA GLY A 205 12.34 -10.21 -6.00
C GLY A 205 13.02 -8.90 -5.60
N ASP A 206 14.09 -8.49 -6.29
CA ASP A 206 14.74 -7.21 -6.03
C ASP A 206 13.82 -6.05 -6.44
N LEU A 207 13.62 -5.09 -5.54
CA LEU A 207 12.79 -3.92 -5.81
C LEU A 207 13.54 -2.96 -6.75
N GLN A 208 13.04 -2.82 -7.97
CA GLN A 208 13.67 -1.97 -8.99
C GLN A 208 13.02 -0.60 -9.13
N LEU A 209 11.72 -0.52 -8.84
CA LEU A 209 10.97 0.73 -8.81
C LEU A 209 9.68 0.58 -7.99
N SER A 210 9.11 1.71 -7.59
CA SER A 210 7.79 1.77 -6.97
C SER A 210 6.83 2.64 -7.80
N ILE A 211 5.54 2.33 -7.75
CA ILE A 211 4.50 3.07 -8.46
C ILE A 211 3.46 3.54 -7.45
N VAL A 212 3.24 4.84 -7.38
CA VAL A 212 2.16 5.43 -6.57
C VAL A 212 0.89 5.38 -7.40
N ASN A 213 -0.10 4.60 -6.96
CA ASN A 213 -1.34 4.40 -7.70
C ASN A 213 -2.22 5.66 -7.66
N SER A 214 -2.45 6.26 -8.84
CA SER A 214 -3.21 7.50 -9.01
C SER A 214 -4.69 7.37 -8.64
N ASP A 215 -5.24 6.17 -8.76
CA ASP A 215 -6.67 5.91 -8.60
C ASP A 215 -7.03 5.59 -7.13
N SER A 216 -6.03 5.64 -6.23
CA SER A 216 -6.13 5.15 -4.86
C SER A 216 -5.81 6.19 -3.80
N TYR A 217 -6.02 7.48 -4.05
CA TYR A 217 -5.80 8.49 -3.02
C TYR A 217 -6.89 8.47 -1.94
N TRP A 218 -6.46 8.50 -0.67
CA TRP A 218 -7.32 8.72 0.50
C TRP A 218 -6.64 9.66 1.49
N VAL A 219 -7.37 10.11 2.50
CA VAL A 219 -6.81 10.92 3.59
C VAL A 219 -6.96 10.14 4.89
N ASP A 220 -5.85 9.94 5.60
CA ASP A 220 -5.89 9.50 6.98
C ASP A 220 -5.93 10.74 7.87
N ALA A 221 -7.03 10.93 8.59
CA ALA A 221 -7.24 12.06 9.48
C ALA A 221 -7.23 11.60 10.94
N TYR A 222 -6.36 12.19 11.74
CA TYR A 222 -6.10 11.81 13.11
C TYR A 222 -7.00 12.63 14.04
N PHE A 223 -8.09 12.02 14.51
CA PHE A 223 -9.05 12.64 15.44
C PHE A 223 -8.73 12.27 16.90
N GLU A 224 -9.14 13.13 17.83
CA GLU A 224 -9.05 12.81 19.26
C GLU A 224 -10.04 11.70 19.61
N GLU A 225 -9.64 10.79 20.50
CA GLU A 225 -10.49 9.70 21.02
C GLU A 225 -11.86 10.20 21.52
N THR A 226 -11.89 11.40 22.11
CA THR A 226 -13.09 12.09 22.61
C THR A 226 -14.09 12.47 21.51
N GLU A 227 -13.61 12.70 20.28
CA GLU A 227 -14.41 13.11 19.13
C GLU A 227 -15.04 11.92 18.38
N LEU A 228 -14.53 10.69 18.58
CA LEU A 228 -14.91 9.52 17.79
C LEU A 228 -16.39 9.14 17.92
N SER A 229 -17.00 9.40 19.08
CA SER A 229 -18.43 9.12 19.31
C SER A 229 -19.36 9.87 18.35
N ARG A 230 -18.87 10.97 17.74
CA ARG A 230 -19.61 11.80 16.78
C ARG A 230 -19.37 11.40 15.32
N ILE A 231 -18.40 10.54 15.04
CA ILE A 231 -17.99 10.17 13.68
C ILE A 231 -18.58 8.81 13.32
N ARG A 232 -19.29 8.73 12.19
CA ARG A 232 -19.82 7.48 11.65
C ARG A 232 -19.31 7.22 10.24
N GLU A 233 -19.27 5.94 9.88
CA GLU A 233 -18.99 5.52 8.51
C GLU A 233 -20.08 6.08 7.57
N GLY A 234 -19.65 6.69 6.46
CA GLY A 234 -20.53 7.36 5.50
C GLY A 234 -20.75 8.86 5.72
N ASP A 235 -20.30 9.44 6.85
CA ASP A 235 -20.42 10.88 7.07
C ASP A 235 -19.66 11.69 6.01
N ALA A 236 -20.22 12.83 5.62
CA ALA A 236 -19.58 13.73 4.68
C ALA A 236 -18.35 14.41 5.33
N ALA A 237 -17.26 14.47 4.59
CA ALA A 237 -16.02 15.08 5.01
C ALA A 237 -15.57 16.13 4.00
N THR A 238 -15.15 17.28 4.53
CA THR A 238 -14.54 18.36 3.76
C THR A 238 -13.06 18.39 4.10
N VAL A 239 -12.22 18.22 3.08
CA VAL A 239 -10.77 18.14 3.21
C VAL A 239 -10.15 19.38 2.58
N LYS A 240 -9.40 20.16 3.36
CA LYS A 240 -8.62 21.30 2.90
C LYS A 240 -7.15 20.94 2.90
N LEU A 241 -6.55 20.82 1.72
CA LEU A 241 -5.10 20.65 1.61
C LEU A 241 -4.38 21.96 1.99
N MET A 242 -3.24 21.86 2.67
CA MET A 242 -2.50 23.05 3.12
C MET A 242 -2.01 23.93 1.96
N GLY A 243 -1.58 23.32 0.85
CA GLY A 243 -1.04 24.02 -0.32
C GLY A 243 -2.07 24.48 -1.34
N TYR A 244 -3.35 24.17 -1.16
CA TYR A 244 -4.40 24.45 -2.15
C TYR A 244 -5.56 25.24 -1.54
N THR A 245 -6.18 26.08 -2.37
CA THR A 245 -7.36 26.85 -1.98
C THR A 245 -8.67 26.06 -2.11
N PRO A 246 -8.90 25.27 -3.17
CA PRO A 246 -10.13 24.50 -3.30
C PRO A 246 -10.26 23.43 -2.21
N LEU A 247 -11.50 23.21 -1.75
CA LEU A 247 -11.81 22.16 -0.78
C LEU A 247 -12.14 20.86 -1.54
N LEU A 248 -11.56 19.77 -1.09
CA LEU A 248 -11.87 18.42 -1.57
C LEU A 248 -13.08 17.88 -0.82
N ARG A 249 -13.95 17.19 -1.54
CA ARG A 249 -15.10 16.48 -0.96
C ARG A 249 -14.76 15.02 -0.80
N GLY A 250 -15.15 14.45 0.33
CA GLY A 250 -14.97 13.04 0.61
C GLY A 250 -15.98 12.52 1.60
N ARG A 251 -15.82 11.24 1.96
CA ARG A 251 -16.64 10.58 2.97
C ARG A 251 -15.80 9.72 3.89
N VAL A 252 -16.27 9.58 5.12
CA VAL A 252 -15.67 8.66 6.10
C VAL A 252 -15.87 7.23 5.59
N GLN A 253 -14.78 6.54 5.29
CA GLN A 253 -14.82 5.13 4.89
C GLN A 253 -14.88 4.22 6.11
N GLY A 254 -14.11 4.55 7.15
CA GLY A 254 -13.92 3.70 8.31
C GLY A 254 -12.96 4.30 9.32
N LEU A 255 -13.00 3.75 10.53
CA LEU A 255 -12.08 4.10 11.62
C LEU A 255 -11.09 2.94 11.84
N ALA A 256 -9.85 3.24 12.18
CA ALA A 256 -8.91 2.21 12.59
C ALA A 256 -9.40 1.49 13.85
N ARG A 257 -9.29 0.15 13.84
CA ARG A 257 -9.75 -0.72 14.95
C ARG A 257 -8.64 -1.09 15.94
N GLY A 258 -7.41 -0.65 15.67
CA GLY A 258 -6.25 -0.85 16.53
C GLY A 258 -5.24 0.26 16.30
N ILE A 259 -4.61 0.70 17.38
CA ILE A 259 -3.53 1.68 17.40
C ILE A 259 -2.42 1.03 18.19
N ASP A 260 -1.20 1.09 17.66
CA ASP A 260 -0.04 0.61 18.39
C ASP A 260 0.20 1.50 19.63
N VAL A 261 0.38 0.88 20.79
CA VAL A 261 0.67 1.57 22.04
C VAL A 261 2.16 1.35 22.31
N PRO A 262 3.01 2.37 22.14
CA PRO A 262 4.47 2.22 22.26
C PRO A 262 4.94 1.63 23.59
N ASN A 263 4.09 1.73 24.62
CA ASN A 263 4.34 1.24 25.97
C ASN A 263 3.75 -0.15 26.26
N ALA A 264 3.23 -0.88 25.27
CA ALA A 264 2.66 -2.21 25.43
C ALA A 264 3.30 -3.22 24.46
N ALA A 265 4.64 -3.31 24.50
CA ALA A 265 5.36 -4.31 23.73
C ALA A 265 5.19 -5.70 24.37
N PRO A 266 4.98 -6.77 23.57
CA PRO A 266 5.02 -8.14 24.07
C PRO A 266 6.39 -8.45 24.67
N ASP A 267 6.42 -8.97 25.89
CA ASP A 267 7.63 -9.53 26.47
C ASP A 267 7.98 -10.89 25.82
N ALA A 268 9.14 -11.44 26.15
CA ALA A 268 9.61 -12.72 25.62
C ALA A 268 8.70 -13.93 25.97
N SER A 269 7.76 -13.78 26.90
CA SER A 269 6.74 -14.75 27.27
C SER A 269 5.38 -14.51 26.59
N GLY A 270 5.29 -13.48 25.73
CA GLY A 270 4.06 -13.09 25.03
C GLY A 270 3.09 -12.25 25.88
N LEU A 271 3.52 -11.81 27.07
CA LEU A 271 2.72 -10.95 27.95
C LEU A 271 3.02 -9.49 27.65
N ALA A 272 2.00 -8.63 27.61
CA ALA A 272 2.21 -7.20 27.39
C ALA A 272 2.93 -6.57 28.59
N SER A 273 4.12 -6.02 28.36
CA SER A 273 4.83 -5.23 29.38
C SER A 273 4.38 -3.78 29.27
N VAL A 274 3.67 -3.28 30.29
CA VAL A 274 3.20 -1.90 30.35
C VAL A 274 4.06 -1.10 31.32
N ASN A 275 4.82 -0.12 30.79
CA ASN A 275 5.54 0.83 31.63
C ASN A 275 4.53 1.80 32.28
N PRO A 276 4.41 1.85 33.63
CA PRO A 276 3.50 2.75 34.31
C PRO A 276 4.03 4.20 34.20
N ILE A 277 3.51 4.94 33.23
CA ILE A 277 3.69 6.40 33.12
C ILE A 277 2.66 7.10 34.00
N PHE A 278 3.08 7.57 35.17
CA PHE A 278 2.29 8.47 36.01
C PHE A 278 2.31 9.88 35.42
N THR A 279 1.43 10.13 34.45
CA THR A 279 1.20 11.47 33.93
C THR A 279 -0.01 12.08 34.65
N PHE A 280 0.18 13.25 35.26
CA PHE A 280 -0.91 14.03 35.87
C PHE A 280 -1.83 14.67 34.81
N VAL A 281 -1.47 14.57 33.52
CA VAL A 281 -2.28 14.97 32.37
C VAL A 281 -2.46 13.77 31.45
N ARG A 282 -3.70 13.30 31.29
CA ARG A 282 -4.06 12.31 30.27
C ARG A 282 -4.48 13.05 29.00
N LEU A 283 -3.74 12.85 27.92
CA LEU A 283 -4.11 13.36 26.59
C LEU A 283 -4.95 12.30 25.87
N ALA A 284 -5.93 12.76 25.07
CA ALA A 284 -6.68 11.88 24.19
C ALA A 284 -5.74 11.29 23.12
N GLN A 285 -5.89 10.00 22.84
CA GLN A 285 -5.14 9.39 21.75
C GLN A 285 -5.67 9.88 20.39
N ARG A 286 -4.77 9.89 19.39
CA ARG A 286 -5.10 10.27 18.02
C ARG A 286 -5.42 9.01 17.22
N VAL A 287 -6.68 8.87 16.81
CA VAL A 287 -7.17 7.70 16.10
C VAL A 287 -7.34 8.04 14.62
N PRO A 288 -6.68 7.31 13.70
CA PRO A 288 -6.82 7.56 12.28
C PRO A 288 -8.20 7.15 11.77
N VAL A 289 -8.88 8.11 11.15
CA VAL A 289 -10.13 7.95 10.42
C VAL A 289 -9.81 8.06 8.94
N ARG A 290 -10.14 7.03 8.18
CA ARG A 290 -9.89 7.01 6.74
C ARG A 290 -11.02 7.71 6.00
N ILE A 291 -10.65 8.68 5.17
CA ILE A 291 -11.58 9.45 4.33
C ILE A 291 -11.29 9.13 2.87
N ARG A 292 -12.32 8.63 2.19
CA ARG A 292 -12.29 8.43 0.74
C ARG A 292 -12.55 9.77 0.07
N ILE A 293 -11.73 10.12 -0.92
CA ILE A 293 -11.93 11.31 -1.74
C ILE A 293 -12.95 10.97 -2.84
N ASP A 294 -13.98 11.79 -2.99
CA ASP A 294 -15.05 11.57 -3.98
C ASP A 294 -14.74 12.26 -5.31
N GLU A 295 -14.20 13.48 -5.26
CA GLU A 295 -13.92 14.32 -6.42
C GLU A 295 -12.64 15.12 -6.18
N VAL A 296 -11.78 15.14 -7.20
CA VAL A 296 -10.53 15.92 -7.22
C VAL A 296 -10.64 16.93 -8.35
N PRO A 297 -10.63 18.25 -8.06
CA PRO A 297 -10.56 19.29 -9.08
C PRO A 297 -9.31 19.13 -9.97
N GLU A 298 -9.43 19.47 -11.25
CA GLU A 298 -8.35 19.31 -12.25
C GLU A 298 -7.07 20.09 -11.90
N ASP A 299 -7.20 21.18 -11.12
CA ASP A 299 -6.08 22.03 -10.70
C ASP A 299 -5.25 21.44 -9.54
N ILE A 300 -5.65 20.29 -8.97
CA ILE A 300 -5.01 19.70 -7.80
C ILE A 300 -4.20 18.46 -8.17
N ASN A 301 -2.88 18.59 -8.09
CA ASN A 301 -1.97 17.45 -8.15
C ASN A 301 -1.83 16.85 -6.75
N LEU A 302 -2.51 15.72 -6.52
CA LEU A 302 -2.40 14.98 -5.28
C LEU A 302 -1.04 14.28 -5.20
N VAL A 303 -0.37 14.45 -4.05
CA VAL A 303 0.87 13.76 -3.72
C VAL A 303 0.68 13.07 -2.37
N ALA A 304 1.09 11.80 -2.29
CA ALA A 304 1.08 11.07 -1.03
C ALA A 304 2.05 11.75 -0.04
N GLY A 305 1.57 12.02 1.17
CA GLY A 305 2.30 12.76 2.21
C GLY A 305 1.86 14.21 2.39
N MET A 306 0.99 14.75 1.52
CA MET A 306 0.45 16.09 1.72
C MET A 306 -0.36 16.20 3.01
N THR A 307 -0.17 17.29 3.74
CA THR A 307 -0.93 17.61 4.95
C THR A 307 -2.28 18.25 4.61
N ALA A 308 -3.32 17.84 5.32
CA ALA A 308 -4.68 18.28 5.11
C ALA A 308 -5.37 18.58 6.44
N THR A 309 -6.21 19.60 6.46
CA THR A 309 -7.20 19.80 7.52
C THR A 309 -8.50 19.14 7.11
N VAL A 310 -9.07 18.32 7.98
CA VAL A 310 -10.33 17.62 7.73
C VAL A 310 -11.38 18.10 8.70
N GLN A 311 -12.55 18.43 8.18
CA GLN A 311 -13.76 18.68 8.94
C GLN A 311 -14.81 17.65 8.54
N ILE A 312 -15.40 16.98 9.52
CA ILE A 312 -16.51 16.05 9.30
C ILE A 312 -17.81 16.80 9.57
N GLU A 313 -18.76 16.67 8.65
CA GLU A 313 -20.12 17.19 8.77
C GLU A 313 -21.03 16.02 9.16
N PRO A 314 -21.14 15.69 10.46
CA PRO A 314 -21.99 14.60 10.92
C PRO A 314 -23.44 14.91 10.53
N PHE A 315 -24.18 13.89 10.08
CA PHE A 315 -25.60 13.97 9.67
C PHE A 315 -25.91 14.68 8.34
N LYS A 316 -24.89 15.03 7.53
CA LYS A 316 -25.09 15.56 6.18
C LYS A 316 -24.58 14.58 5.12
N ALA A 317 -24.98 13.32 5.23
CA ALA A 317 -24.65 12.34 4.20
C ALA A 317 -25.43 12.65 2.91
N PRO A 318 -24.78 12.85 1.75
CA PRO A 318 -25.48 12.66 0.49
C PRO A 318 -25.88 11.18 0.38
N PRO A 319 -27.08 10.85 -0.13
CA PRO A 319 -27.56 9.48 -0.16
C PRO A 319 -26.57 8.58 -0.90
N ILE A 320 -26.25 7.42 -0.31
CA ILE A 320 -25.42 6.39 -0.93
C ILE A 320 -26.15 5.92 -2.19
N PRO A 321 -25.61 6.08 -3.42
CA PRO A 321 -26.19 5.46 -4.59
C PRO A 321 -26.07 3.94 -4.43
N GLY A 322 -27.18 3.27 -4.12
CA GLY A 322 -27.27 1.80 -4.13
C GLY A 322 -27.45 1.08 -2.79
N SER A 323 -27.44 1.74 -1.62
CA SER A 323 -27.79 1.05 -0.38
C SER A 323 -29.31 1.11 -0.15
N LYS A 324 -30.04 0.08 -0.58
CA LYS A 324 -31.37 -0.19 0.01
C LYS A 324 -31.15 -0.48 1.50
N PRO A 325 -31.82 0.21 2.44
CA PRO A 325 -31.77 -0.19 3.84
C PRO A 325 -32.41 -1.57 3.96
N SER A 326 -31.65 -2.58 4.38
CA SER A 326 -32.23 -3.85 4.78
C SER A 326 -32.97 -3.65 6.10
N SER A 327 -34.20 -3.15 6.03
CA SER A 327 -35.16 -3.24 7.14
C SER A 327 -35.72 -4.66 7.16
N GLY A 328 -34.87 -5.62 7.54
CA GLY A 328 -35.32 -6.91 8.06
C GLY A 328 -35.18 -6.85 9.58
N PRO A 329 -36.23 -7.20 10.37
CA PRO A 329 -36.04 -7.34 11.81
C PRO A 329 -34.98 -8.42 12.05
N LEU A 330 -34.04 -8.12 12.96
CA LEU A 330 -33.10 -9.09 13.50
C LEU A 330 -33.90 -10.24 14.11
N SER A 331 -34.08 -11.32 13.35
CA SER A 331 -34.61 -12.58 13.85
C SER A 331 -33.62 -13.08 14.89
N GLN A 332 -34.12 -13.19 16.11
CA GLN A 332 -33.42 -13.82 17.23
C GLN A 332 -33.05 -15.24 16.80
N ALA A 333 -31.76 -15.48 16.55
CA ALA A 333 -31.24 -16.82 16.42
C ALA A 333 -31.29 -17.45 17.82
N GLU A 334 -32.34 -18.22 18.04
CA GLU A 334 -32.52 -19.10 19.18
C GLU A 334 -31.37 -20.11 19.20
N VAL A 335 -30.58 -20.09 20.27
CA VAL A 335 -29.52 -21.06 20.52
C VAL A 335 -30.19 -22.39 20.87
N GLN A 336 -30.29 -23.28 19.89
CA GLN A 336 -30.61 -24.69 20.13
C GLN A 336 -29.35 -25.39 20.68
N PRO A 337 -29.40 -26.03 21.86
CA PRO A 337 -28.30 -26.88 22.29
C PRO A 337 -28.26 -28.13 21.41
N ALA A 338 -27.15 -28.32 20.69
CA ALA A 338 -26.89 -29.54 19.94
C ALA A 338 -26.86 -30.75 20.88
N SER A 339 -27.74 -31.70 20.64
CA SER A 339 -27.76 -33.02 21.25
C SER A 339 -26.53 -33.81 20.76
N PHE A 340 -25.60 -34.09 21.67
CA PHE A 340 -24.55 -35.07 21.44
C PHE A 340 -25.19 -36.48 21.41
N GLN A 341 -25.31 -37.06 20.22
CA GLN A 341 -25.62 -38.48 20.08
C GLN A 341 -24.36 -39.31 20.39
N THR A 342 -24.44 -40.12 21.44
CA THR A 342 -23.49 -41.18 21.76
C THR A 342 -23.60 -42.30 20.72
N LEU A 343 -22.58 -42.45 19.88
CA LEU A 343 -22.34 -43.67 19.11
C LEU A 343 -21.69 -44.70 20.04
N THR A 344 -22.52 -45.55 20.62
CA THR A 344 -22.11 -46.87 21.14
C THR A 344 -22.17 -47.87 20.00
N ASP A 345 -21.03 -48.35 19.52
CA ASP A 345 -20.93 -49.73 19.05
C ASP A 345 -19.50 -50.29 19.20
N ALA A 346 -19.46 -51.60 19.40
CA ALA A 346 -18.43 -52.36 20.07
C ALA A 346 -17.18 -52.67 19.23
N ALA A 347 -16.00 -52.64 19.87
CA ALA A 347 -14.91 -53.58 19.57
C ALA A 347 -13.88 -53.65 20.73
N LYS A 348 -13.89 -54.82 21.38
CA LYS A 348 -12.85 -55.52 22.17
C LYS A 348 -11.41 -54.95 22.13
N PRO A 349 -10.70 -54.99 23.28
CA PRO A 349 -9.37 -55.60 23.24
C PRO A 349 -9.10 -56.57 24.39
N THR A 350 -8.37 -57.62 24.04
CA THR A 350 -7.88 -58.70 24.90
C THR A 350 -6.54 -58.32 25.52
N ALA A 351 -6.45 -58.53 26.84
CA ALA A 351 -5.31 -58.81 27.72
C ALA A 351 -3.86 -58.43 27.31
N MET A 352 -3.12 -57.80 28.25
CA MET A 352 -1.95 -58.41 28.90
C MET A 352 -1.56 -57.66 30.20
N THR A 353 -0.97 -58.46 31.10
CA THR A 353 -0.79 -58.39 32.57
C THR A 353 0.39 -57.48 33.03
N PRO A 354 0.52 -57.13 34.33
CA PRO A 354 1.27 -55.97 34.83
C PRO A 354 2.64 -56.29 35.47
N ALA A 355 3.44 -55.26 35.74
CA ALA A 355 4.54 -55.29 36.72
C ALA A 355 4.72 -53.90 37.39
N ALA A 356 4.87 -53.91 38.71
CA ALA A 356 5.00 -52.78 39.65
C ALA A 356 6.49 -52.55 40.06
N PRO A 357 6.88 -51.73 41.06
CA PRO A 357 6.54 -50.32 41.39
C PRO A 357 7.76 -49.39 41.76
N ALA A 358 7.49 -48.07 41.87
CA ALA A 358 7.96 -47.02 42.83
C ALA A 358 9.48 -46.70 43.09
N GLN A 359 9.98 -45.48 42.73
CA GLN A 359 10.29 -44.26 43.56
C GLN A 359 11.70 -44.21 44.23
N PRO A 360 12.27 -43.06 44.71
CA PRO A 360 11.94 -41.61 44.61
C PRO A 360 13.15 -40.65 44.34
N ALA A 361 12.92 -39.35 44.51
CA ALA A 361 13.67 -38.12 44.21
C ALA A 361 14.97 -37.79 45.00
N ASN A 362 15.84 -36.90 44.46
CA ASN A 362 16.14 -35.54 44.98
C ASN A 362 17.35 -34.81 44.27
N PRO A 363 17.47 -33.45 44.39
CA PRO A 363 18.41 -32.53 43.68
C PRO A 363 19.73 -32.32 44.49
N PRO A 364 20.62 -31.27 44.37
CA PRO A 364 20.62 -29.99 43.61
C PRO A 364 22.00 -29.53 43.03
N ALA A 365 22.06 -28.27 42.56
CA ALA A 365 23.07 -27.23 42.89
C ALA A 365 23.74 -26.47 41.72
N THR A 366 23.52 -25.15 41.77
CA THR A 366 24.16 -24.03 41.07
C THR A 366 25.56 -23.73 41.63
N HIS A 367 26.51 -23.20 40.83
CA HIS A 367 27.55 -22.16 41.11
C HIS A 367 28.44 -22.07 39.85
N GLN A 368 28.49 -20.97 39.08
CA GLN A 368 29.11 -19.65 39.26
C GLN A 368 30.54 -19.53 38.64
N ALA A 369 30.68 -18.51 37.76
CA ALA A 369 31.87 -17.69 37.43
C ALA A 369 33.03 -18.39 36.64
N THR A 370 33.87 -17.77 35.77
CA THR A 370 34.32 -16.38 35.57
C THR A 370 35.09 -16.25 34.21
N ALA A 371 35.02 -15.07 33.57
CA ALA A 371 35.97 -14.30 32.72
C ALA A 371 37.01 -14.92 31.73
N GLN A 372 37.15 -14.20 30.59
CA GLN A 372 38.35 -13.77 29.79
C GLN A 372 39.61 -14.67 29.78
N GLU A 373 40.30 -14.95 28.67
CA GLU A 373 41.07 -14.02 27.82
C GLU A 373 41.89 -14.80 26.73
N VAL A 374 42.36 -14.10 25.69
CA VAL A 374 43.58 -14.34 24.86
C VAL A 374 43.67 -15.51 23.84
N SER A 375 43.88 -15.15 22.56
CA SER A 375 44.43 -15.98 21.44
C SER A 375 45.96 -16.14 21.54
N PRO A 376 46.68 -17.11 20.90
CA PRO A 376 46.86 -17.16 19.42
C PRO A 376 47.21 -18.59 18.87
N PRO A 377 47.94 -18.82 17.74
CA PRO A 377 47.36 -19.40 16.52
C PRO A 377 48.03 -20.71 16.02
N ILE A 378 47.34 -21.55 15.22
CA ILE A 378 47.98 -22.43 14.20
C ILE A 378 47.03 -22.65 13.00
N GLN A 379 47.66 -22.65 11.82
CA GLN A 379 47.15 -22.84 10.45
C GLN A 379 46.68 -24.29 10.16
N GLN A 380 45.68 -24.47 9.28
CA GLN A 380 45.82 -25.08 7.94
C GLN A 380 44.50 -25.69 7.39
N MET A 381 44.21 -25.27 6.15
CA MET A 381 43.67 -26.03 5.01
C MET A 381 42.18 -26.49 4.93
N VAL A 382 41.69 -26.30 3.69
CA VAL A 382 40.60 -26.95 2.94
C VAL A 382 39.31 -26.10 2.75
N PRO A 383 38.90 -25.80 1.49
CA PRO A 383 37.65 -25.10 1.20
C PRO A 383 36.48 -26.08 1.11
N SER A 384 35.40 -25.81 1.84
CA SER A 384 34.10 -26.47 1.70
C SER A 384 33.18 -25.64 0.79
N GLN A 385 32.92 -26.18 -0.40
CA GLN A 385 31.89 -25.73 -1.32
C GLN A 385 30.49 -26.08 -0.79
N SER A 386 29.55 -25.15 -0.95
CA SER A 386 28.11 -25.40 -0.82
C SER A 386 27.57 -26.20 -2.01
N PRO A 387 26.50 -26.99 -1.84
CA PRO A 387 26.09 -28.02 -2.80
C PRO A 387 25.19 -27.46 -3.92
N ALA A 388 25.50 -27.83 -5.16
CA ALA A 388 24.60 -27.75 -6.30
C ALA A 388 23.91 -29.12 -6.52
N PRO A 389 22.62 -29.18 -6.90
CA PRO A 389 21.94 -30.45 -7.13
C PRO A 389 22.36 -31.08 -8.47
N ALA A 390 22.71 -32.36 -8.40
CA ALA A 390 23.14 -33.18 -9.52
C ALA A 390 22.03 -33.40 -10.54
N SER A 391 22.30 -33.03 -11.80
CA SER A 391 21.59 -33.56 -12.97
C SER A 391 22.38 -34.77 -13.48
N ALA A 392 21.78 -35.95 -13.38
CA ALA A 392 22.34 -37.17 -13.94
C ALA A 392 22.16 -37.14 -15.46
N ALA A 393 23.27 -36.98 -16.18
CA ALA A 393 23.37 -37.24 -17.60
C ALA A 393 23.31 -38.75 -17.83
N ASN A 394 22.22 -39.23 -18.44
CA ASN A 394 22.19 -40.55 -19.05
C ASN A 394 22.54 -40.39 -20.53
N GLN A 395 23.74 -40.81 -20.88
CA GLN A 395 24.21 -40.92 -22.26
C GLN A 395 23.54 -42.14 -22.91
N LEU A 396 22.65 -41.91 -23.87
CA LEU A 396 22.39 -42.86 -24.95
C LEU A 396 22.71 -42.16 -26.27
N SER A 397 23.95 -42.35 -26.69
CA SER A 397 24.41 -42.09 -28.04
C SER A 397 23.78 -43.11 -29.00
N VAL A 398 22.77 -42.70 -29.75
CA VAL A 398 22.39 -43.35 -31.01
C VAL A 398 22.59 -42.33 -32.12
N SER A 399 23.66 -42.54 -32.88
CA SER A 399 23.90 -41.87 -34.15
C SER A 399 22.80 -42.29 -35.12
N ALA A 400 21.85 -41.41 -35.38
CA ALA A 400 20.94 -41.51 -36.51
C ALA A 400 21.00 -40.19 -37.28
N ALA A 401 21.34 -40.28 -38.57
CA ALA A 401 21.35 -39.13 -39.47
C ALA A 401 19.95 -38.47 -39.50
N PRO A 402 19.87 -37.12 -39.57
CA PRO A 402 18.61 -36.40 -39.49
C PRO A 402 17.70 -36.81 -40.66
N SER A 403 16.45 -37.16 -40.33
CA SER A 403 15.42 -37.44 -41.32
C SER A 403 15.09 -36.15 -42.10
N PRO A 404 14.77 -36.25 -43.41
CA PRO A 404 14.53 -35.08 -44.27
C PRO A 404 13.36 -34.18 -43.82
N GLN A 405 12.48 -34.68 -42.94
CA GLN A 405 11.40 -33.88 -42.33
C GLN A 405 11.90 -32.91 -41.26
N ALA A 406 12.99 -33.21 -40.54
CA ALA A 406 13.56 -32.32 -39.54
C ALA A 406 14.29 -31.13 -40.17
N THR A 407 14.93 -31.34 -41.33
CA THR A 407 15.58 -30.27 -42.10
C THR A 407 14.54 -29.32 -42.71
N ALA A 408 13.44 -29.87 -43.25
CA ALA A 408 12.35 -29.06 -43.79
C ALA A 408 11.62 -28.23 -42.71
N ALA A 409 11.46 -28.76 -41.50
CA ALA A 409 10.88 -28.01 -40.38
C ALA A 409 11.82 -26.90 -39.87
N ALA A 410 13.14 -27.12 -39.89
CA ALA A 410 14.12 -26.10 -39.53
C ALA A 410 14.17 -24.95 -40.57
N ASP A 411 14.06 -25.26 -41.86
CA ASP A 411 14.02 -24.26 -42.93
C ASP A 411 12.71 -23.47 -42.94
N ALA A 412 11.57 -24.10 -42.61
CA ALA A 412 10.28 -23.43 -42.43
C ALA A 412 10.30 -22.48 -41.22
N ALA A 413 10.90 -22.89 -40.10
CA ALA A 413 11.06 -22.04 -38.93
C ALA A 413 12.00 -20.84 -39.18
N ALA A 414 12.99 -20.99 -40.07
CA ALA A 414 13.86 -19.89 -40.48
C ALA A 414 13.15 -18.86 -41.38
N ALA A 415 12.18 -19.29 -42.19
CA ALA A 415 11.37 -18.40 -43.02
C ALA A 415 10.41 -17.53 -42.19
N ASP A 416 9.85 -18.08 -41.10
CA ASP A 416 8.98 -17.35 -40.17
C ASP A 416 9.72 -16.28 -39.36
N ILE A 417 11.02 -16.45 -39.12
CA ILE A 417 11.86 -15.41 -38.48
C ILE A 417 12.00 -14.20 -39.40
N LYS A 418 12.18 -14.43 -40.70
CA LYS A 418 12.40 -13.35 -41.67
C LYS A 418 11.14 -12.52 -41.91
N THR A 419 9.96 -13.14 -41.87
CA THR A 419 8.67 -12.45 -41.97
C THR A 419 8.33 -11.67 -40.70
N LEU A 420 8.70 -12.16 -39.51
CA LEU A 420 8.55 -11.42 -38.25
C LEU A 420 9.52 -10.23 -38.14
N GLU A 421 10.76 -10.36 -38.59
CA GLU A 421 11.71 -9.23 -38.69
C GLU A 421 11.20 -8.16 -39.67
N GLN A 422 10.59 -8.56 -40.80
CA GLN A 422 9.95 -7.64 -41.74
C GLN A 422 8.69 -6.97 -41.15
N GLN A 423 7.91 -7.65 -40.31
CA GLN A 423 6.75 -7.06 -39.62
C GLN A 423 7.15 -6.06 -38.53
N ILE A 424 8.26 -6.31 -37.82
CA ILE A 424 8.81 -5.36 -36.85
C ILE A 424 9.36 -4.12 -37.57
N ALA A 425 9.96 -4.28 -38.75
CA ALA A 425 10.43 -3.16 -39.57
C ALA A 425 9.29 -2.35 -40.23
N ALA A 426 8.15 -2.99 -40.53
CA ALA A 426 7.02 -2.35 -41.22
C ALA A 426 6.14 -1.47 -40.31
N ASN A 427 6.31 -1.52 -38.99
CA ASN A 427 5.52 -0.73 -38.04
C ASN A 427 6.40 0.01 -37.02
N PRO A 428 7.18 1.02 -37.45
CA PRO A 428 7.99 1.81 -36.55
C PRO A 428 7.10 2.66 -35.63
N PRO A 429 7.38 2.75 -34.32
CA PRO A 429 6.64 3.65 -33.42
C PRO A 429 6.86 5.11 -33.86
N ALA A 430 5.76 5.85 -33.99
CA ALA A 430 5.76 7.26 -34.35
C ALA A 430 6.51 8.08 -33.28
N GLY A 431 7.68 8.60 -33.65
CA GLY A 431 8.51 9.44 -32.79
C GLY A 431 9.95 9.50 -33.29
N ALA A 432 10.18 10.16 -34.43
CA ALA A 432 11.52 10.41 -34.94
C ALA A 432 12.29 11.36 -33.99
N ALA A 433 13.16 10.79 -33.16
CA ALA A 433 14.26 11.51 -32.55
C ALA A 433 15.52 11.25 -33.39
N THR A 434 16.00 12.30 -34.04
CA THR A 434 17.26 12.34 -34.78
C THR A 434 18.42 11.88 -33.89
N SER A 435 19.18 10.87 -34.32
CA SER A 435 20.40 10.41 -33.67
C SER A 435 21.43 11.55 -33.58
N PRO A 436 22.00 11.88 -32.40
CA PRO A 436 23.12 12.80 -32.34
C PRO A 436 24.41 12.07 -32.74
N THR A 437 25.13 12.69 -33.67
CA THR A 437 26.51 12.36 -34.08
C THR A 437 27.42 12.27 -32.86
N THR A 438 28.06 11.11 -32.68
CA THR A 438 29.04 10.87 -31.61
C THR A 438 30.32 11.69 -31.88
N MET A 439 30.60 12.69 -31.03
CA MET A 439 31.88 13.42 -31.04
C MET A 439 32.98 12.62 -30.33
N PRO A 440 34.24 12.67 -30.80
CA PRO A 440 35.36 11.99 -30.16
C PRO A 440 35.79 12.66 -28.84
N PRO A 441 36.44 11.92 -27.91
CA PRO A 441 36.65 12.32 -26.51
C PRO A 441 37.52 13.58 -26.28
N SER A 442 38.22 14.08 -27.30
CA SER A 442 39.14 15.21 -27.18
C SER A 442 38.47 16.60 -27.16
N GLU A 443 37.15 16.68 -27.38
CA GLU A 443 36.43 17.95 -27.51
C GLU A 443 35.70 18.39 -26.22
N TYR A 444 35.78 17.61 -25.14
CA TYR A 444 35.08 17.86 -23.87
C TYR A 444 35.72 18.95 -22.98
N LEU A 445 36.98 19.31 -23.20
CA LEU A 445 37.67 20.33 -22.39
C LEU A 445 37.67 21.70 -23.07
N GLY A 446 36.63 22.50 -22.86
CA GLY A 446 36.70 23.92 -23.24
C GLY A 446 35.39 24.71 -23.29
N GLN A 447 34.23 24.09 -23.06
CA GLN A 447 32.94 24.76 -23.21
C GLN A 447 32.19 24.87 -21.89
N ASN A 448 31.71 26.08 -21.57
CA ASN A 448 30.74 26.29 -20.51
C ASN A 448 29.33 26.20 -21.13
N TYR A 449 28.49 25.37 -20.53
CA TYR A 449 27.11 25.16 -20.96
C TYR A 449 26.17 25.97 -20.06
N ASP A 450 25.25 26.73 -20.66
CA ASP A 450 24.14 27.32 -19.91
C ASP A 450 23.03 26.28 -19.67
N LEU A 451 22.12 26.59 -18.73
CA LEU A 451 21.02 25.72 -18.25
C LEU A 451 20.07 25.18 -19.36
N PHE A 452 20.21 25.62 -20.60
CA PHE A 452 19.43 25.19 -21.76
C PHE A 452 20.27 24.46 -22.84
N GLY A 453 21.51 24.06 -22.53
CA GLY A 453 22.31 23.17 -23.40
C GLY A 453 22.93 23.83 -24.64
N ASN A 454 22.82 25.14 -24.80
CA ASN A 454 23.46 25.85 -25.91
C ASN A 454 24.93 26.19 -25.59
N ALA A 455 25.84 25.61 -26.37
CA ALA A 455 27.27 25.94 -26.30
C ALA A 455 27.55 27.33 -26.88
N THR A 456 28.17 28.21 -26.08
CA THR A 456 28.64 29.51 -26.58
C THR A 456 30.17 29.51 -26.65
N PRO A 457 30.80 29.83 -27.80
CA PRO A 457 32.25 29.85 -27.89
C PRO A 457 32.83 30.93 -26.98
N ALA A 458 33.74 30.55 -26.08
CA ALA A 458 34.41 31.46 -25.18
C ALA A 458 35.32 32.42 -25.97
N LYS A 459 34.95 33.70 -26.02
CA LYS A 459 35.74 34.76 -26.66
C LYS A 459 37.10 34.91 -25.92
N PRO A 460 38.25 34.89 -26.60
CA PRO A 460 39.55 35.01 -25.94
C PRO A 460 39.65 36.37 -25.24
N ARG A 461 39.83 36.36 -23.93
CA ARG A 461 40.04 37.58 -23.13
C ARG A 461 41.46 38.10 -23.38
N SER A 462 41.58 39.38 -23.71
CA SER A 462 42.87 40.02 -23.92
C SER A 462 43.70 40.02 -22.60
N PRO A 463 45.05 39.88 -22.69
CA PRO A 463 45.93 39.76 -21.53
C PRO A 463 45.82 40.91 -20.50
N ASP A 464 45.32 42.08 -20.91
CA ASP A 464 45.20 43.26 -20.06
C ASP A 464 44.10 43.17 -18.99
N THR A 465 43.07 42.34 -19.19
CA THR A 465 41.98 42.21 -18.19
C THR A 465 42.37 41.35 -16.99
N ILE A 466 43.37 40.48 -17.13
CA ILE A 466 43.87 39.62 -16.04
C ILE A 466 44.72 40.43 -15.05
N ARG A 467 45.50 41.41 -15.54
CA ARG A 467 46.34 42.28 -14.68
C ARG A 467 45.53 43.23 -13.78
N ARG A 468 44.33 43.65 -14.17
CA ARG A 468 43.50 44.58 -13.36
C ARG A 468 42.83 43.90 -12.15
N ARG A 469 42.53 42.60 -12.21
CA ARG A 469 41.81 41.89 -11.12
C ARG A 469 42.72 41.37 -10.01
N ALA A 470 44.03 41.28 -10.25
CA ALA A 470 45.02 40.89 -9.24
C ALA A 470 45.35 42.02 -8.25
N ARG A 471 45.21 43.29 -8.67
CA ARG A 471 45.52 44.45 -7.81
C ARG A 471 44.40 44.86 -6.85
N SER A 472 43.16 44.42 -7.05
CA SER A 472 42.02 44.80 -6.21
C SER A 472 41.76 43.87 -5.02
N ARG A 473 42.45 42.72 -4.93
CA ARG A 473 42.27 41.73 -3.85
C ARG A 473 43.24 41.84 -2.68
N TRP A 474 44.16 42.80 -2.72
CA TRP A 474 45.21 42.99 -1.69
C TRP A 474 44.99 44.23 -0.80
N ARG A 475 43.75 44.75 -0.71
CA ARG A 475 43.47 45.99 0.04
C ARG A 475 42.60 45.85 1.29
N HIS A 476 42.28 44.63 1.72
CA HIS A 476 41.51 44.39 2.95
C HIS A 476 42.04 43.17 3.71
N LEU A 477 43.17 43.34 4.41
CA LEU A 477 43.49 42.54 5.59
C LEU A 477 43.91 43.50 6.72
N PRO A 478 43.27 43.45 7.90
CA PRO A 478 43.70 44.24 9.06
C PRO A 478 44.95 43.62 9.74
N PRO A 479 45.82 44.44 10.38
CA PRO A 479 47.04 43.94 11.00
C PRO A 479 46.76 43.18 12.30
N ARG A 480 47.47 42.06 12.48
CA ARG A 480 47.47 41.18 13.65
C ARG A 480 48.26 41.86 14.79
N ALA A 481 47.63 42.05 15.95
CA ALA A 481 48.28 42.59 17.14
C ALA A 481 49.23 41.55 17.80
N PRO A 482 50.32 41.99 18.47
CA PRO A 482 51.22 41.10 19.20
C PRO A 482 50.70 40.78 20.60
N SER A 483 50.86 39.53 21.01
CA SER A 483 50.55 38.99 22.35
C SER A 483 51.63 39.33 23.38
N PRO A 484 51.25 39.67 24.62
CA PRO A 484 51.91 39.21 25.83
C PRO A 484 51.30 37.90 26.35
#